data_AF-A0A377U4E2-F1
#
_entry.id   AF-A0A377U4E2-F1
#
_cell.length_a   1.000
_cell.length_b   1.000
_cell.length_c   1.000
_cell.angle_alpha   90.00
_cell.angle_beta   90.00
_cell.angle_gamma   90.00
#
_symmetry.space_group_name_H-M   'P 1'
#
loop_
_entity.id
_entity.type
_entity.pdbx_description
1 polymer ?
#
loop_
_entity_poly.entity_id
_entity_poly.type
_entity_poly.pdbx_seq_one_letter_code
_entity_poly.pdbx_strand_id
1 'polypeptide(L)'
;MGSVILTRDWTMSAPGGASYRCTSGTNRFAAKIVSPGATDLGNKIYSTNVPGIGMRFSRGGATVNIVYPDVFSSRVYNTTNYSLEGSRFTLEIIKTAATTGSGTLAAVSTPPTTGRAAVTRSSKPI
;
A
#
# COMPACT_ATOMS: atom_id res chain seq x y z
N MET A 1 10.17 -13.08 -17.65
CA MET A 1 9.76 -11.73 -17.23
C MET A 1 8.79 -11.87 -16.06
N GLY A 2 8.66 -10.88 -15.19
CA GLY A 2 7.82 -10.96 -13.98
C GLY A 2 8.54 -11.47 -12.73
N SER A 3 9.87 -11.64 -12.77
CA SER A 3 10.66 -12.03 -11.60
C SER A 3 10.96 -10.83 -10.70
N VAL A 4 10.98 -11.06 -9.39
CA VAL A 4 11.40 -10.07 -8.40
C VAL A 4 12.92 -9.94 -8.47
N ILE A 5 13.40 -8.71 -8.64
CA ILE A 5 14.82 -8.34 -8.70
C ILE A 5 15.31 -7.98 -7.30
N LEU A 6 14.46 -7.28 -6.53
CA LEU A 6 14.79 -6.82 -5.19
C LEU A 6 13.54 -6.81 -4.33
N THR A 7 13.69 -7.23 -3.08
CA THR A 7 12.69 -7.05 -2.04
C THR A 7 13.27 -6.15 -0.95
N ARG A 8 12.47 -5.19 -0.50
CA ARG A 8 12.77 -4.33 0.64
C ARG A 8 11.60 -4.33 1.60
N ASP A 9 11.93 -4.53 2.87
CA ASP A 9 10.95 -4.68 3.92
C ASP A 9 11.18 -3.62 5.00
N TRP A 10 10.08 -3.04 5.48
CA TRP A 10 10.06 -2.13 6.61
C TRP A 10 9.07 -2.63 7.64
N THR A 11 9.53 -2.76 8.88
CA THR A 11 8.67 -3.05 10.03
C THR A 11 7.98 -1.77 10.48
N MET A 12 6.65 -1.80 10.54
CA MET A 12 5.82 -0.75 11.10
C MET A 12 5.34 -1.21 12.46
N SER A 13 5.82 -0.56 13.51
CA SER A 13 5.43 -0.87 14.89
C SER A 13 3.97 -0.46 15.15
N ALA A 14 3.26 -1.26 15.95
CA ALA A 14 1.88 -1.03 16.37
C ALA A 14 1.63 0.11 17.39
N PRO A 15 2.56 0.53 18.29
CA PRO A 15 2.17 1.39 19.40
C PRO A 15 1.83 2.80 18.90
N GLY A 16 0.60 3.24 19.17
CA GLY A 16 0.09 4.57 18.79
C GLY A 16 -0.38 4.69 17.33
N GLY A 17 -0.58 3.56 16.64
CA GLY A 17 -1.13 3.53 15.28
C GLY A 17 -2.49 4.23 15.16
N ALA A 18 -2.87 4.66 13.94
CA ALA A 18 -4.14 5.32 13.70
C ALA A 18 -5.32 4.47 14.20
N SER A 19 -6.12 5.05 15.10
CA SER A 19 -7.30 4.42 15.69
C SER A 19 -8.56 5.02 15.09
N TYR A 20 -9.39 4.20 14.46
CA TYR A 20 -10.67 4.60 13.88
C TYR A 20 -11.82 4.02 14.69
N ARG A 21 -12.72 4.88 15.15
CA ARG A 21 -13.95 4.49 15.84
C ARG A 21 -15.11 4.48 14.84
N CYS A 22 -15.65 3.30 14.59
CA CYS A 22 -16.74 3.08 13.65
C CYS A 22 -18.00 2.69 14.42
N THR A 23 -19.11 3.42 14.27
CA THR A 23 -20.33 3.22 15.07
C THR A 23 -21.29 2.19 14.49
N SER A 24 -21.59 2.27 13.19
CA SER A 24 -22.38 1.27 12.46
C SER A 24 -22.17 1.41 10.95
N GLY A 25 -22.37 0.32 10.20
CA GLY A 25 -22.31 0.30 8.73
C GLY A 25 -21.05 -0.35 8.15
N THR A 26 -20.87 -0.17 6.84
CA THR A 26 -19.74 -0.75 6.09
C THR A 26 -18.57 0.22 6.08
N ASN A 27 -17.51 -0.14 6.78
CA ASN A 27 -16.26 0.61 6.85
C ASN A 27 -15.31 0.10 5.78
N ARG A 28 -14.60 1.02 5.12
CA ARG A 28 -13.66 0.69 4.03
C ARG A 28 -12.32 1.37 4.28
N PHE A 29 -11.28 0.56 4.33
CA PHE A 29 -9.89 0.97 4.47
C PHE A 29 -9.19 0.73 3.14
N ALA A 30 -8.98 1.81 2.38
CA ALA A 30 -8.43 1.74 1.04
C ALA A 30 -6.90 1.93 1.03
N ALA A 31 -6.21 0.98 0.42
CA ALA A 31 -4.80 1.04 0.08
C ALA A 31 -4.67 1.56 -1.36
N LYS A 32 -4.03 2.72 -1.54
CA LYS A 32 -3.92 3.41 -2.83
C LYS A 32 -2.47 3.71 -3.18
N ILE A 33 -2.15 3.63 -4.47
CA ILE A 33 -0.93 4.19 -5.05
C ILE A 33 -1.25 5.62 -5.51
N VAL A 34 -0.46 6.58 -5.05
CA VAL A 34 -0.69 8.02 -5.32
C VAL A 34 0.51 8.72 -5.97
N SER A 35 1.54 7.96 -6.33
CA SER A 35 2.74 8.49 -6.98
C SER A 35 2.41 9.02 -8.39
N PRO A 36 2.69 10.29 -8.70
CA PRO A 36 2.50 10.84 -10.04
C PRO A 36 3.28 10.05 -11.09
N GLY A 37 2.67 9.78 -12.24
CA GLY A 37 3.30 9.06 -13.35
C GLY A 37 3.38 7.53 -13.18
N ALA A 38 2.95 6.98 -12.05
CA ALA A 38 2.81 5.52 -11.91
C ALA A 38 1.59 5.04 -12.70
N THR A 39 1.82 4.13 -13.63
CA THR A 39 0.78 3.49 -14.44
C THR A 39 0.64 2.05 -14.00
N ASP A 40 -0.59 1.55 -13.90
CA ASP A 40 -0.83 0.13 -13.65
C ASP A 40 -0.42 -0.69 -14.90
N LEU A 41 0.52 -1.61 -14.72
CA LEU A 41 1.01 -2.53 -15.74
C LEU A 41 0.27 -3.88 -15.70
N GLY A 42 -0.72 -4.03 -14.82
CA GLY A 42 -1.41 -5.27 -14.54
C GLY A 42 -0.77 -6.05 -13.40
N ASN A 43 -1.53 -7.01 -12.84
CA ASN A 43 -1.10 -7.85 -11.72
C ASN A 43 -0.62 -7.07 -10.47
N LYS A 44 -1.20 -5.87 -10.26
CA LYS A 44 -0.84 -4.94 -9.18
C LYS A 44 0.62 -4.47 -9.24
N ILE A 45 1.20 -4.44 -10.44
CA ILE A 45 2.54 -3.94 -10.72
C ILE A 45 2.40 -2.54 -11.31
N TYR A 46 3.12 -1.58 -10.74
CA TYR A 46 3.12 -0.20 -11.19
C TYR A 46 4.41 0.15 -11.91
N SER A 47 4.30 0.91 -12.99
CA SER A 47 5.45 1.39 -13.75
C SER A 47 6.31 2.32 -12.91
N THR A 48 7.59 2.36 -13.25
CA THR A 48 8.55 3.33 -12.73
C THR A 48 9.07 4.22 -13.85
N ASN A 49 9.85 5.24 -13.49
CA ASN A 49 10.60 6.04 -14.46
C ASN A 49 11.75 5.26 -15.13
N VAL A 50 12.04 4.04 -14.69
CA VAL A 50 13.06 3.17 -15.30
C VAL A 50 12.38 2.17 -16.25
N PRO A 51 12.69 2.19 -17.56
CA PRO A 51 12.09 1.27 -18.52
C PRO A 51 12.32 -0.20 -18.14
N GLY A 52 11.27 -1.02 -18.23
CA GLY A 52 11.34 -2.45 -17.91
C GLY A 52 11.40 -2.78 -16.42
N ILE A 53 11.24 -1.79 -15.54
CA ILE A 53 11.16 -1.95 -14.09
C ILE A 53 9.79 -1.53 -13.59
N GLY A 54 9.14 -2.42 -12.84
CA GLY A 54 7.91 -2.17 -12.11
C GLY A 54 8.10 -2.30 -10.61
N MET A 55 7.12 -1.82 -9.84
CA MET A 55 7.06 -1.93 -8.39
C MET A 55 5.74 -2.57 -7.97
N ARG A 56 5.80 -3.44 -6.96
CA ARG A 56 4.62 -3.94 -6.27
C ARG A 56 4.77 -3.70 -4.78
N PHE A 57 3.67 -3.27 -4.16
CA PHE A 57 3.63 -2.93 -2.75
C PHE A 57 2.66 -3.86 -2.04
N SER A 58 3.09 -4.40 -0.91
CA SER A 58 2.23 -5.16 -0.03
C SER A 58 2.41 -4.75 1.42
N ARG A 59 1.37 -4.96 2.21
CA ARG A 59 1.39 -4.76 3.65
C ARG A 59 0.74 -5.95 4.32
N GLY A 60 1.49 -6.62 5.20
CA GLY A 60 1.01 -7.76 5.97
C GLY A 60 1.14 -7.53 7.47
N GLY A 61 0.02 -7.63 8.18
CA GLY A 61 -0.01 -7.85 9.64
C GLY A 61 -0.43 -9.29 9.95
N ALA A 62 -0.59 -9.62 11.22
CA ALA A 62 -1.12 -10.91 11.67
C ALA A 62 -2.54 -11.16 11.16
N THR A 63 -3.36 -10.11 11.01
CA THR A 63 -4.78 -10.26 10.68
C THR A 63 -5.13 -9.88 9.24
N VAL A 64 -4.47 -8.85 8.69
CA VAL A 64 -4.82 -8.27 7.39
C VAL A 64 -3.60 -8.21 6.48
N ASN A 65 -3.71 -8.80 5.30
CA ASN A 65 -2.69 -8.79 4.25
C ASN A 65 -3.27 -8.14 3.00
N ILE A 66 -2.61 -7.08 2.52
CA ILE A 66 -3.08 -6.25 1.40
C ILE A 66 -1.96 -6.14 0.36
N VAL A 67 -2.30 -6.38 -0.91
CA VAL A 67 -1.45 -6.02 -2.06
C VAL A 67 -2.07 -4.83 -2.77
N TYR A 68 -1.33 -3.73 -2.87
CA TYR A 68 -1.85 -2.45 -3.33
C TYR A 68 -2.14 -2.47 -4.85
N PRO A 69 -3.21 -1.82 -5.32
CA PRO A 69 -4.28 -1.20 -4.55
C PRO A 69 -5.29 -2.25 -4.10
N ASP A 70 -5.89 -2.03 -2.93
CA ASP A 70 -6.94 -2.89 -2.41
C ASP A 70 -7.84 -2.16 -1.42
N VAL A 71 -8.95 -2.78 -1.02
CA VAL A 71 -9.87 -2.24 -0.02
C VAL A 71 -10.26 -3.33 0.98
N PHE A 72 -9.80 -3.18 2.22
CA PHE A 72 -10.33 -3.97 3.33
C PHE A 72 -11.67 -3.39 3.77
N SER A 73 -12.71 -4.22 3.77
CA SER A 73 -14.07 -3.82 4.13
C SER A 73 -14.54 -4.59 5.36
N SER A 74 -15.12 -3.90 6.34
CA SER A 74 -15.70 -4.54 7.53
C SER A 74 -17.04 -3.91 7.89
N ARG A 75 -18.06 -4.77 8.06
CA ARG A 75 -19.41 -4.36 8.47
C ARG A 75 -19.57 -4.53 9.97
N VAL A 76 -19.99 -3.47 10.65
CA VAL A 76 -20.24 -3.49 12.11
C VAL A 76 -21.65 -3.02 12.42
N TYR A 77 -22.24 -3.62 13.45
CA TYR A 77 -23.59 -3.28 13.94
C TYR A 77 -23.57 -2.47 15.24
N ASN A 78 -22.41 -2.40 15.88
CA ASN A 78 -22.14 -1.67 17.11
C ASN A 78 -20.82 -0.90 16.98
N THR A 79 -20.56 -0.02 17.95
CA THR A 79 -19.30 0.73 17.99
C THR A 79 -18.12 -0.22 18.10
N THR A 80 -17.23 -0.16 17.12
CA THR A 80 -16.00 -0.95 17.01
C THR A 80 -14.82 -0.03 16.76
N ASN A 81 -13.73 -0.27 17.48
CA ASN A 81 -12.47 0.45 17.28
C ASN A 81 -11.54 -0.40 16.41
N TYR A 82 -11.00 0.21 15.36
CA TYR A 82 -9.94 -0.37 14.52
C TYR A 82 -8.63 0.31 14.86
N SER A 83 -7.57 -0.45 15.04
CA SER A 83 -6.21 0.07 15.20
C SER A 83 -5.31 -0.48 14.10
N LEU A 84 -4.28 0.30 13.73
CA LEU A 84 -3.23 -0.22 12.87
C LEU A 84 -2.43 -1.26 13.64
N GLU A 85 -2.45 -2.48 13.14
CA GLU A 85 -1.63 -3.55 13.64
C GLU A 85 -0.15 -3.31 13.30
N GLY A 86 0.72 -3.91 14.10
CA GLY A 86 2.13 -4.09 13.73
C GLY A 86 2.18 -4.84 12.41
N SER A 87 2.90 -4.31 11.44
CA SER A 87 2.85 -4.84 10.08
C SER A 87 4.19 -4.72 9.39
N ARG A 88 4.42 -5.56 8.39
CA ARG A 88 5.52 -5.45 7.46
C ARG A 88 5.01 -4.78 6.18
N PHE A 89 5.65 -3.68 5.79
CA PHE A 89 5.47 -3.10 4.46
C PHE A 89 6.59 -3.63 3.57
N THR A 90 6.21 -4.19 2.42
CA THR A 90 7.14 -4.83 1.49
C THR A 90 7.03 -4.14 0.13
N LEU A 91 8.18 -3.76 -0.41
CA LEU A 91 8.37 -3.31 -1.77
C LEU A 91 9.09 -4.40 -2.56
N GLU A 92 8.50 -4.82 -3.67
CA GLU A 92 9.13 -5.67 -4.66
C GLU A 92 9.42 -4.86 -5.92
N ILE A 93 10.67 -4.90 -6.37
CA ILE A 93 11.08 -4.40 -7.68
C ILE A 93 10.99 -5.57 -8.66
N ILE A 94 10.23 -5.41 -9.74
CA ILE A 94 9.90 -6.48 -10.67
C ILE A 94 10.45 -6.16 -12.06
N LYS A 95 11.07 -7.15 -12.69
CA LYS A 95 11.52 -7.05 -14.09
C LYS A 95 10.33 -7.23 -15.04
N THR A 96 9.91 -6.17 -15.71
CA THR A 96 8.74 -6.18 -16.61
C THR A 96 9.10 -6.28 -18.10
N ALA A 97 10.36 -6.11 -18.49
CA ALA A 97 10.85 -6.26 -19.87
C ALA A 97 12.14 -7.11 -19.96
N ALA A 98 12.47 -7.63 -21.15
CA ALA A 98 13.71 -8.39 -21.40
C ALA A 98 14.94 -7.53 -21.11
N THR A 99 14.90 -6.31 -21.66
CA THR A 99 15.90 -5.26 -21.51
C THR A 99 15.38 -4.24 -20.53
N THR A 100 16.14 -3.99 -19.47
CA THR A 100 15.85 -2.96 -18.48
C THR A 100 16.73 -1.75 -18.72
N GLY A 101 16.15 -0.56 -18.62
CA GLY A 101 16.92 0.67 -18.53
C GLY A 101 17.67 0.75 -17.19
N SER A 102 18.53 1.76 -17.06
CA SER A 102 19.19 2.11 -15.81
C SER A 102 18.83 3.55 -15.43
N GLY A 103 18.83 3.83 -14.13
CA GLY A 103 18.50 5.14 -13.61
C GLY A 103 18.09 5.08 -12.14
N THR A 104 18.13 6.22 -11.47
CA THR A 104 17.61 6.35 -10.11
C THR A 104 16.09 6.34 -10.17
N LEU A 105 15.45 5.49 -9.36
CA LEU A 105 14.01 5.59 -9.17
C LEU A 105 13.69 7.01 -8.70
N ALA A 106 12.82 7.71 -9.42
CA ALA A 106 12.49 9.10 -9.11
C ALA A 106 12.11 9.20 -7.63
N ALA A 107 12.75 10.13 -6.92
CA ALA A 107 12.41 10.38 -5.52
C ALA A 107 10.96 10.87 -5.49
N VAL A 108 10.05 10.02 -5.00
CA VAL A 108 8.84 10.53 -4.38
C VAL A 108 9.33 11.44 -3.27
N SER A 109 9.01 12.73 -3.37
CA SER A 109 9.33 13.76 -2.39
C SER A 109 8.55 13.49 -1.10
N THR A 110 8.99 12.46 -0.38
CA THR A 110 8.77 12.06 1.01
C THR A 110 8.95 10.54 1.07
N PRO A 111 10.08 10.03 1.58
CA PRO A 111 10.02 8.80 2.36
C PRO A 111 8.90 8.98 3.39
N PRO A 112 8.13 7.95 3.80
CA PRO A 112 7.26 8.09 4.95
C PRO A 112 8.13 8.31 6.19
N THR A 113 8.51 9.57 6.42
CA THR A 113 9.13 10.03 7.64
C THR A 113 8.06 9.83 8.71
N THR A 114 8.22 8.74 9.45
CA THR A 114 7.40 8.42 10.61
C THR A 114 5.92 8.12 10.27
N GLY A 115 5.67 6.90 9.79
CA GLY A 115 4.55 6.08 10.29
C GLY A 115 3.14 6.69 10.40
N ARG A 116 2.66 7.41 9.38
CA ARG A 116 1.21 7.70 9.25
C ARG A 116 0.69 7.28 7.89
N ALA A 117 0.11 6.09 7.82
CA ALA A 117 -0.75 5.71 6.71
C ALA A 117 -2.04 6.55 6.78
N ALA A 118 -2.22 7.46 5.82
CA ALA A 118 -3.46 8.23 5.71
C ALA A 118 -4.58 7.33 5.16
N VAL A 119 -5.47 6.84 6.03
CA VAL A 119 -6.75 6.27 5.60
C VAL A 119 -7.70 7.43 5.29
N THR A 120 -7.98 7.65 4.01
CA THR A 120 -9.01 8.62 3.61
C THR A 120 -10.40 8.00 3.76
N ARG A 121 -11.23 8.57 4.63
CA ARG A 121 -12.64 8.22 4.81
C ARG A 121 -13.40 8.59 3.53
N SER A 122 -13.98 7.62 2.82
CA SER A 122 -15.02 7.89 1.83
C SER A 122 -16.38 7.71 2.49
N SER A 123 -16.90 8.80 3.07
CA SER A 123 -18.30 8.88 3.48
C SER A 123 -19.12 9.29 2.25
N LYS A 124 -19.79 8.32 1.63
CA LYS A 124 -20.86 8.62 0.68
C LYS A 124 -22.06 9.14 1.52
N PRO A 125 -22.58 10.36 1.29
CA PRO A 125 -23.83 10.77 1.91
C PRO A 125 -24.98 9.92 1.36
N ILE A 126 -25.96 9.63 2.21
CA ILE A 126 -27.29 9.14 1.80
C ILE A 126 -28.00 10.30 1.10
#